data_AF-A0A966FAN4-F1
#
_entry.id   AF-A0A966FAN4-F1
#
_cell.length_a   1.000
_cell.length_b   1.000
_cell.length_c   1.000
_cell.angle_alpha   90.00
_cell.angle_beta   90.00
_cell.angle_gamma   90.00
#
_symmetry.space_group_name_H-M   'P 1'
#
loop_
_entity.id
_entity.type
_entity.pdbx_description
1 polymer ?
#
loop_
_entity_poly.entity_id
_entity_poly.type
_entity_poly.pdbx_seq_one_letter_code
_entity_poly.pdbx_strand_id
1 'polypeptide(L)'
;IEGRWSLTARYSRLSTDGYRDQSWVEMWNAYLSLTRFGERSRLRLVFFGGPERTHLAYEGVPQRALKGSLTGDRERDRRFNPITYPGEIDTFMQPHYQLIHELDLASGGTLAQTLYAYQGEGSYDQFRANRHLNEYNLPDIIQPDGSLVTRTDLVRRRNVAEWDYGWVPTLTRDFGRLTWSVGGEVRAHRAHHWGEVTWARSYPPDSAPDRRYYDYRVDKDSGTVTVAATWRPHAALTFSSGLQLTRHRYRMHDDLIRNVAISEPFTFVLPRLGAVIRLGEGGEAHVNLARGMREPNFRDI
;
A
#
# COMPACT_ATOMS: atom_id res chain seq x y z
N ILE A 1 13.78 -18.29 29.01
CA ILE A 1 14.76 -18.32 27.90
C ILE A 1 15.53 -17.00 27.96
N GLU A 2 16.44 -16.88 28.91
CA GLU A 2 17.25 -15.66 29.09
C GLU A 2 18.61 -15.88 28.42
N GLY A 3 19.27 -14.82 27.93
CA GLY A 3 20.59 -14.97 27.33
C GLY A 3 20.60 -15.54 25.90
N ARG A 4 19.47 -16.09 25.43
CA ARG A 4 19.41 -16.80 24.14
C ARG A 4 19.09 -15.89 22.97
N TRP A 5 19.43 -16.41 21.81
CA TRP A 5 19.10 -15.87 20.50
C TRP A 5 18.19 -16.85 19.75
N SER A 6 17.33 -16.33 18.88
CA SER A 6 16.60 -17.11 17.89
C SER A 6 16.81 -16.49 16.53
N LEU A 7 17.11 -17.34 15.54
CA LEU A 7 17.23 -16.97 14.14
C LEU A 7 16.14 -17.70 13.36
N THR A 8 15.40 -16.98 12.54
CA THR A 8 14.43 -17.55 11.60
C THR A 8 14.71 -17.00 10.22
N ALA A 9 14.84 -17.89 9.24
CA ALA A 9 15.00 -17.52 7.84
C ALA A 9 13.98 -18.28 7.00
N ARG A 10 13.42 -17.61 5.99
CA ARG A 10 12.54 -18.22 5.00
C ARG A 10 12.85 -17.62 3.63
N TYR A 11 12.84 -18.48 2.62
CA TYR A 11 12.86 -18.11 1.23
C TYR A 11 11.65 -18.74 0.54
N SER A 12 11.03 -18.00 -0.37
CA SER A 12 9.98 -18.54 -1.23
C SER A 12 10.06 -17.91 -2.62
N ARG A 13 9.70 -18.69 -3.63
CA ARG A 13 9.57 -18.26 -5.01
C ARG A 13 8.21 -18.72 -5.54
N LEU A 14 7.53 -17.86 -6.28
CA LEU A 14 6.29 -18.15 -6.98
C LEU A 14 6.50 -17.86 -8.46
N SER A 15 6.11 -18.81 -9.30
CA SER A 15 6.04 -18.64 -10.75
C SER A 15 4.79 -19.35 -11.25
N THR A 16 3.98 -18.64 -12.03
CA THR A 16 2.74 -19.17 -12.60
C THR A 16 2.38 -18.39 -13.85
N ASP A 17 1.77 -19.05 -14.82
CA ASP A 17 1.20 -18.40 -16.01
C ASP A 17 -0.14 -17.69 -15.73
N GLY A 18 -0.71 -17.91 -14.54
CA GLY A 18 -2.03 -17.44 -14.18
C GLY A 18 -3.15 -18.20 -14.89
N TYR A 19 -4.39 -17.85 -14.55
CA TYR A 19 -5.58 -18.44 -15.20
C TYR A 19 -5.90 -17.76 -16.53
N ARG A 20 -5.77 -16.42 -16.58
CA ARG A 20 -6.07 -15.62 -17.77
C ARG A 20 -4.88 -15.61 -18.71
N ASP A 21 -5.14 -15.38 -19.98
CA ASP A 21 -4.11 -15.20 -20.98
C ASP A 21 -3.24 -13.99 -20.60
N GLN A 22 -1.91 -14.13 -20.70
CA GLN A 22 -0.96 -13.07 -20.33
C GLN A 22 -1.23 -12.51 -18.92
N SER A 23 -1.30 -13.38 -17.91
CA SER A 23 -1.50 -12.97 -16.51
C SER A 23 -0.48 -13.61 -15.57
N TRP A 24 0.73 -13.81 -16.08
CA TRP A 24 1.79 -14.51 -15.37
C TRP A 24 2.38 -13.65 -14.25
N VAL A 25 3.01 -14.35 -13.31
CA VAL A 25 3.69 -13.78 -12.14
C VAL A 25 5.01 -14.49 -11.96
N GLU A 26 6.06 -13.70 -11.71
CA GLU A 26 7.37 -14.16 -11.24
C GLU A 26 7.78 -13.33 -10.03
N MET A 27 7.87 -13.96 -8.86
CA MET A 27 8.28 -13.25 -7.65
C MET A 27 9.08 -14.16 -6.73
N TRP A 28 9.94 -13.55 -5.93
CA TRP A 28 10.56 -14.22 -4.79
C TRP A 28 10.53 -13.32 -3.58
N ASN A 29 10.61 -13.92 -2.40
CA ASN A 29 10.67 -13.21 -1.13
C ASN A 29 11.65 -13.91 -0.20
N ALA A 30 12.42 -13.10 0.51
CA ALA A 30 13.22 -13.55 1.64
C ALA A 30 12.69 -12.89 2.92
N TYR A 31 12.73 -13.65 4.02
CA TYR A 31 12.41 -13.20 5.37
C TYR A 31 13.53 -13.64 6.30
N LEU A 32 14.00 -12.71 7.13
CA LEU A 32 15.01 -12.93 8.15
C LEU A 32 14.55 -12.27 9.46
N SER A 33 14.60 -13.02 10.56
CA SER A 33 14.30 -12.51 11.90
C SER A 33 15.35 -12.98 12.89
N LEU A 34 16.02 -12.03 13.53
CA LEU A 34 16.96 -12.27 14.63
C LEU A 34 16.35 -11.72 15.91
N THR A 35 16.17 -12.58 16.92
CA THR A 35 15.58 -12.21 18.21
C THR A 35 16.55 -12.47 19.35
N ARG A 36 16.70 -11.49 20.24
CA ARG A 36 17.39 -11.60 21.53
C ARG A 36 16.37 -11.60 22.66
N PHE A 37 16.49 -12.58 23.56
CA PHE A 37 15.64 -12.68 24.76
C PHE A 37 16.40 -12.23 26.02
N GLY A 38 16.04 -11.07 26.55
CA GLY A 38 16.46 -10.61 27.87
C GLY A 38 15.60 -11.21 28.99
N GLU A 39 15.88 -10.82 30.24
CA GLU A 39 15.09 -11.22 31.41
C GLU A 39 13.64 -10.74 31.34
N ARG A 40 13.47 -9.47 30.97
CA ARG A 40 12.16 -8.79 30.87
C ARG A 40 11.95 -8.13 29.52
N SER A 41 12.77 -8.45 28.52
CA SER A 41 12.69 -7.80 27.22
C SER A 41 12.92 -8.76 26.09
N ARG A 42 12.36 -8.42 24.93
CA ARG A 42 12.56 -9.13 23.68
C ARG A 42 12.86 -8.09 22.61
N LEU A 43 14.04 -8.20 22.01
CA LEU A 43 14.44 -7.38 20.87
C LEU A 43 14.46 -8.25 19.61
N ARG A 44 13.81 -7.81 18.55
CA ARG A 44 13.72 -8.54 17.29
C ARG A 44 13.99 -7.62 16.11
N LEU A 45 14.96 -8.01 15.30
CA LEU A 45 15.26 -7.41 14.01
C LEU A 45 14.58 -8.24 12.93
N VAL A 46 13.76 -7.62 12.08
CA VAL A 46 13.08 -8.30 10.98
C VAL A 46 13.42 -7.61 9.67
N PHE A 47 13.78 -8.41 8.67
CA PHE A 47 14.01 -7.98 7.30
C PHE A 47 13.18 -8.87 6.39
N PHE A 48 12.39 -8.28 5.50
CA PHE A 48 11.70 -9.09 4.49
C PHE A 48 11.40 -8.29 3.23
N GLY A 49 11.38 -8.98 2.10
CA GLY A 49 11.11 -8.36 0.81
C GLY A 49 11.63 -9.19 -0.34
N GLY A 50 11.26 -8.76 -1.53
CA GLY A 50 11.78 -9.27 -2.78
C GLY A 50 11.06 -8.61 -3.96
N PRO A 51 11.63 -8.73 -5.16
CA PRO A 51 11.06 -8.20 -6.37
C PRO A 51 9.91 -9.09 -6.85
N GLU A 52 8.91 -8.41 -7.37
CA GLU A 52 7.78 -8.96 -8.09
C GLU A 52 7.84 -8.46 -9.53
N ARG A 53 7.53 -9.34 -10.47
CA ARG A 53 7.29 -9.02 -11.86
C ARG A 53 6.01 -9.72 -12.31
N THR A 54 5.06 -8.97 -12.84
CA THR A 54 3.76 -9.51 -13.27
C THR A 54 3.37 -8.95 -14.62
N HIS A 55 2.59 -9.72 -15.38
CA HIS A 55 1.83 -9.14 -16.47
C HIS A 55 0.48 -8.67 -15.95
N LEU A 56 0.09 -7.44 -16.30
CA LEU A 56 -1.10 -6.80 -15.80
C LEU A 56 -2.38 -7.52 -16.30
N ALA A 57 -3.34 -7.71 -15.39
CA ALA A 57 -4.64 -8.33 -15.67
C ALA A 57 -5.79 -7.77 -14.79
N TYR A 58 -5.70 -6.50 -14.39
CA TYR A 58 -6.66 -5.86 -13.46
C TYR A 58 -7.98 -5.44 -14.13
N GLU A 59 -8.07 -5.46 -15.46
CA GLU A 59 -9.32 -5.13 -16.16
C GLU A 59 -10.33 -6.29 -16.08
N GLY A 60 -11.58 -5.95 -15.76
CA GLY A 60 -12.68 -6.91 -15.74
C GLY A 60 -12.95 -7.50 -17.13
N VAL A 61 -13.34 -8.78 -17.17
CA VAL A 61 -13.77 -9.41 -18.43
C VAL A 61 -15.18 -8.94 -18.83
N PRO A 62 -15.46 -8.73 -20.13
CA PRO A 62 -16.80 -8.41 -20.57
C PRO A 62 -17.74 -9.61 -20.39
N GLN A 63 -19.04 -9.36 -20.17
CA GLN A 63 -20.04 -10.42 -19.93
C GLN A 63 -20.08 -11.48 -21.05
N ARG A 64 -19.83 -11.08 -22.31
CA ARG A 64 -19.75 -12.00 -23.46
C ARG A 64 -18.65 -13.05 -23.33
N ALA A 65 -17.54 -12.72 -22.67
CA ALA A 65 -16.45 -13.67 -22.39
C ALA A 65 -16.93 -14.77 -21.43
N LEU A 66 -17.67 -14.39 -20.39
CA LEU A 66 -18.24 -15.34 -19.42
C LEU A 66 -19.27 -16.29 -20.03
N LYS A 67 -19.96 -15.82 -21.09
CA LYS A 67 -20.97 -16.58 -21.84
C LYS A 67 -20.38 -17.44 -22.97
N GLY A 68 -19.08 -17.38 -23.23
CA GLY A 68 -18.46 -18.10 -24.36
C GLY A 68 -18.81 -17.51 -25.73
N SER A 69 -19.13 -16.22 -25.79
CA SER A 69 -19.60 -15.55 -27.01
C SER A 69 -18.53 -14.69 -27.69
N LEU A 70 -17.26 -14.73 -27.25
CA LEU A 70 -16.14 -14.12 -27.98
C LEU A 70 -15.69 -15.02 -29.13
N THR A 71 -15.49 -16.32 -28.84
CA THR A 71 -14.98 -17.29 -29.82
C THR A 71 -15.93 -18.47 -30.03
N GLY A 72 -16.98 -18.61 -29.21
CA GLY A 72 -17.86 -19.78 -29.20
C GLY A 72 -17.42 -20.88 -28.22
N ASP A 73 -16.21 -20.76 -27.67
CA ASP A 73 -15.67 -21.65 -26.66
C ASP A 73 -15.65 -20.96 -25.30
N ARG A 74 -16.51 -21.46 -24.40
CA ARG A 74 -16.65 -20.90 -23.05
C ARG A 74 -15.40 -21.07 -22.20
N GLU A 75 -14.68 -22.17 -22.33
CA GLU A 75 -13.49 -22.43 -21.51
C GLU A 75 -12.34 -21.53 -21.94
N ARG A 76 -12.20 -21.29 -23.25
CA ARG A 76 -11.25 -20.32 -23.78
C ARG A 76 -11.63 -18.88 -23.40
N ASP A 77 -12.87 -18.50 -23.65
CA ASP A 77 -13.31 -17.11 -23.50
C ASP A 77 -13.22 -16.61 -22.05
N ARG A 78 -13.40 -17.49 -21.06
CA ARG A 78 -13.27 -17.15 -19.64
C ARG A 78 -11.84 -16.79 -19.23
N ARG A 79 -10.84 -17.16 -20.03
CA ARG A 79 -9.42 -16.82 -19.81
C ARG A 79 -9.03 -15.47 -20.43
N PHE A 80 -9.94 -14.80 -21.15
CA PHE A 80 -9.63 -13.55 -21.84
C PHE A 80 -9.05 -12.47 -20.92
N ASN A 81 -7.96 -11.83 -21.35
CA ASN A 81 -7.41 -10.62 -20.76
C ASN A 81 -7.55 -9.44 -21.73
N PRO A 82 -8.29 -8.37 -21.38
CA PRO A 82 -8.33 -7.13 -22.17
C PRO A 82 -6.96 -6.46 -22.34
N ILE A 83 -6.05 -6.65 -21.39
CA ILE A 83 -4.69 -6.13 -21.46
C ILE A 83 -3.85 -7.09 -22.31
N THR A 84 -3.85 -6.85 -23.63
CA THR A 84 -3.22 -7.76 -24.61
C THR A 84 -1.83 -7.33 -25.07
N TYR A 85 -1.36 -6.15 -24.69
CA TYR A 85 0.00 -5.71 -25.03
C TYR A 85 1.00 -6.48 -24.17
N PRO A 86 1.90 -7.30 -24.75
CA PRO A 86 2.78 -8.19 -23.98
C PRO A 86 3.75 -7.45 -23.04
N GLY A 87 3.97 -6.16 -23.29
CA GLY A 87 4.84 -5.30 -22.50
C GLY A 87 4.14 -4.60 -21.33
N GLU A 88 2.84 -4.80 -21.07
CA GLU A 88 2.20 -4.28 -19.84
C GLU A 88 2.63 -5.08 -18.61
N ILE A 89 3.91 -4.96 -18.28
CA ILE A 89 4.58 -5.62 -17.17
C ILE A 89 4.69 -4.63 -16.02
N ASP A 90 4.32 -5.06 -14.82
CA ASP A 90 4.59 -4.35 -13.57
C ASP A 90 5.78 -5.00 -12.88
N THR A 91 6.72 -4.16 -12.43
CA THR A 91 7.82 -4.55 -11.57
C THR A 91 7.73 -3.75 -10.29
N PHE A 92 7.77 -4.43 -9.14
CA PHE A 92 7.72 -3.77 -7.85
C PHE A 92 8.63 -4.46 -6.85
N MET A 93 9.27 -3.69 -5.98
CA MET A 93 10.05 -4.21 -4.87
C MET A 93 9.83 -3.32 -3.65
N GLN A 94 9.52 -3.94 -2.51
CA GLN A 94 9.31 -3.24 -1.25
C GLN A 94 9.99 -3.95 -0.07
N PRO A 95 11.31 -3.77 0.14
CA PRO A 95 11.98 -4.29 1.32
C PRO A 95 11.51 -3.57 2.59
N HIS A 96 11.16 -4.35 3.60
CA HIS A 96 10.81 -3.90 4.94
C HIS A 96 11.92 -4.20 5.95
N TYR A 97 12.11 -3.24 6.84
CA TYR A 97 13.07 -3.24 7.94
C TYR A 97 12.32 -2.93 9.22
N GLN A 98 12.42 -3.78 10.24
CA GLN A 98 11.73 -3.57 11.51
C GLN A 98 12.63 -3.85 12.71
N LEU A 99 12.60 -2.95 13.69
CA LEU A 99 13.11 -3.16 15.04
C LEU A 99 11.90 -3.25 15.98
N ILE A 100 11.65 -4.43 16.51
CA ILE A 100 10.54 -4.70 17.42
C ILE A 100 11.11 -4.93 18.81
N HIS A 101 10.65 -4.14 19.77
CA HIS A 101 11.05 -4.25 21.16
C HIS A 101 9.84 -4.41 22.06
N GLU A 102 9.85 -5.43 22.88
CA GLU A 102 8.87 -5.64 23.95
C GLU A 102 9.60 -5.63 25.28
N LEU A 103 9.03 -4.93 26.26
CA LEU A 103 9.60 -4.75 27.58
C LEU A 103 8.51 -4.88 28.64
N ASP A 104 8.69 -5.83 29.55
CA ASP A 104 7.92 -5.90 30.78
C ASP A 104 8.51 -4.90 31.79
N LEU A 105 7.68 -3.97 32.24
CA LEU A 105 8.07 -2.89 33.13
C LEU A 105 8.05 -3.37 34.58
N ALA A 106 9.08 -2.99 35.36
CA ALA A 106 9.16 -3.33 36.78
C ALA A 106 7.95 -2.84 37.58
N SER A 107 7.34 -1.73 37.15
CA SER A 107 6.16 -1.12 37.73
C SER A 107 4.85 -1.85 37.41
N GLY A 108 4.91 -2.93 36.61
CA GLY A 108 3.75 -3.62 36.05
C GLY A 108 3.32 -3.01 34.73
N GLY A 109 3.04 -3.88 33.76
CA GLY A 109 2.66 -3.53 32.38
C GLY A 109 3.72 -3.90 31.36
N THR A 110 3.34 -3.85 30.09
CA THR A 110 4.18 -4.23 28.95
C THR A 110 4.20 -3.09 27.94
N LEU A 111 5.40 -2.71 27.51
CA LEU A 111 5.66 -1.74 26.47
C LEU A 111 6.10 -2.47 25.21
N ALA A 112 5.26 -2.48 24.19
CA ALA A 112 5.58 -2.99 22.86
C ALA A 112 5.84 -1.81 21.92
N GLN A 113 6.92 -1.85 21.16
CA GLN A 113 7.30 -0.79 20.23
C GLN A 113 7.85 -1.39 18.95
N THR A 114 7.47 -0.80 17.81
CA THR A 114 8.06 -1.11 16.52
C THR A 114 8.58 0.16 15.88
N LEU A 115 9.87 0.19 15.54
CA LEU A 115 10.38 1.11 14.53
C LEU A 115 10.38 0.36 13.21
N TYR A 116 9.87 0.97 12.14
CA TYR A 116 9.87 0.38 10.82
C TYR A 116 10.35 1.38 9.77
N ALA A 117 10.92 0.84 8.71
CA ALA A 117 11.13 1.54 7.46
C ALA A 117 10.86 0.57 6.30
N TYR A 118 10.37 1.08 5.19
CA TYR A 118 10.36 0.36 3.92
C TYR A 118 10.53 1.33 2.75
N GLN A 119 11.19 0.84 1.73
CA GLN A 119 11.39 1.53 0.48
C GLN A 119 10.55 0.82 -0.56
N GLY A 120 9.72 1.51 -1.32
CA GLY A 120 8.98 0.95 -2.44
C GLY A 120 9.53 1.51 -3.74
N GLU A 121 9.85 0.65 -4.70
CA GLU A 121 10.20 1.07 -6.04
C GLU A 121 9.47 0.22 -7.04
N GLY A 122 8.88 0.85 -8.05
CA GLY A 122 8.29 0.10 -9.13
C GLY A 122 7.94 0.91 -10.34
N SER A 123 7.63 0.18 -11.40
CA SER A 123 7.28 0.71 -12.68
C SER A 123 6.38 -0.25 -13.44
N TYR A 124 5.42 0.28 -14.18
CA TYR A 124 4.68 -0.50 -15.16
C TYR A 124 4.48 0.25 -16.46
N ASP A 125 4.50 -0.51 -17.55
CA ASP A 125 4.25 -0.02 -18.89
C ASP A 125 2.78 -0.18 -19.26
N GLN A 126 2.28 0.74 -20.08
CA GLN A 126 0.90 0.73 -20.56
C GLN A 126 0.82 1.10 -22.02
N PHE A 127 0.21 0.23 -22.83
CA PHE A 127 -0.15 0.61 -24.17
C PHE A 127 -1.42 1.45 -24.14
N ARG A 128 -1.42 2.54 -24.90
CA ARG A 128 -2.56 3.45 -25.02
C ARG A 128 -2.75 3.79 -26.49
N ALA A 129 -3.90 3.36 -27.02
CA ALA A 129 -4.27 3.64 -28.39
C ALA A 129 -4.86 5.04 -28.55
N ASN A 130 -4.58 5.67 -29.69
CA ASN A 130 -5.19 6.89 -30.16
C ASN A 130 -5.29 7.98 -29.07
N ARG A 131 -4.19 8.32 -28.39
CA ARG A 131 -4.16 9.38 -27.37
C ARG A 131 -3.69 10.69 -27.96
N HIS A 132 -4.17 11.82 -27.43
CA HIS A 132 -3.66 13.12 -27.85
C HIS A 132 -2.22 13.32 -27.37
N LEU A 133 -1.37 13.88 -28.22
CA LEU A 133 0.04 14.16 -27.89
C LEU A 133 0.16 15.14 -26.71
N ASN A 134 -0.70 16.16 -26.67
CA ASN A 134 -0.70 17.17 -25.61
C ASN A 134 -0.97 16.62 -24.19
N GLU A 135 -1.73 15.52 -24.06
CA GLU A 135 -1.94 14.84 -22.77
C GLU A 135 -0.64 14.30 -22.18
N TYR A 136 0.36 14.08 -23.03
CA TYR A 136 1.66 13.52 -22.71
C TYR A 136 2.78 14.58 -22.78
N ASN A 137 2.43 15.87 -22.77
CA ASN A 137 3.39 16.96 -22.91
C ASN A 137 4.27 16.84 -24.17
N LEU A 138 3.69 16.27 -25.24
CA LEU A 138 4.27 16.19 -26.57
C LEU A 138 3.60 17.22 -27.49
N PRO A 139 4.37 17.96 -28.30
CA PRO A 139 3.80 18.86 -29.30
C PRO A 139 3.12 18.07 -30.43
N ASP A 140 2.17 18.70 -31.11
CA ASP A 140 1.61 18.17 -32.35
C ASP A 140 2.69 18.09 -33.44
N ILE A 141 2.57 17.12 -34.34
CA ILE A 141 3.54 16.90 -35.42
C ILE A 141 2.98 17.51 -36.71
N ILE A 142 3.74 18.43 -37.30
CA ILE A 142 3.44 19.01 -38.61
C ILE A 142 4.05 18.12 -39.68
N GLN A 143 3.22 17.59 -40.58
CA GLN A 143 3.66 16.78 -41.71
C GLN A 143 4.17 17.68 -42.87
N PRO A 144 4.95 17.13 -43.82
CA PRO A 144 5.43 17.90 -44.98
C PRO A 144 4.33 18.56 -45.83
N ASP A 145 3.11 18.00 -45.84
CA ASP A 145 1.95 18.54 -46.55
C ASP A 145 1.17 19.60 -45.75
N GLY A 146 1.63 19.95 -44.55
CA GLY A 146 0.99 20.90 -43.64
C GLY A 146 -0.11 20.31 -42.76
N SER A 147 -0.43 19.02 -42.89
CA SER A 147 -1.39 18.36 -42.00
C SER A 147 -0.83 18.13 -40.59
N LEU A 148 -1.71 18.06 -39.60
CA LEU A 148 -1.33 17.86 -38.19
C LEU A 148 -1.63 16.43 -37.72
N VAL A 149 -0.64 15.79 -37.12
CA VAL A 149 -0.85 14.61 -36.28
C VAL A 149 -0.96 15.07 -34.84
N THR A 150 -2.16 14.97 -34.28
CA THR A 150 -2.46 15.37 -32.89
C THR A 150 -2.67 14.17 -31.97
N ARG A 151 -2.72 12.96 -32.53
CA ARG A 151 -2.97 11.71 -31.80
C ARG A 151 -2.04 10.60 -32.26
N THR A 152 -1.65 9.73 -31.33
CA THR A 152 -0.80 8.56 -31.59
C THR A 152 -1.18 7.39 -30.68
N ASP A 153 -0.84 6.19 -31.12
CA ASP A 153 -0.66 5.07 -30.20
C ASP A 153 0.69 5.24 -29.48
N LEU A 154 0.75 4.91 -28.21
CA LEU A 154 1.97 5.02 -27.41
C LEU A 154 2.05 3.96 -26.33
N VAL A 155 3.27 3.76 -25.82
CA VAL A 155 3.53 3.08 -24.57
C VAL A 155 4.01 4.14 -23.58
N ARG A 156 3.39 4.15 -22.40
CA ARG A 156 3.81 5.00 -21.29
C ARG A 156 4.31 4.14 -20.14
N ARG A 157 5.39 4.55 -19.50
CA ARG A 157 5.83 4.01 -18.22
C ARG A 157 5.33 4.89 -17.09
N ARG A 158 4.88 4.27 -16.00
CA ARG A 158 4.53 4.96 -14.75
C ARG A 158 5.42 4.43 -13.66
N ASN A 159 6.19 5.31 -13.05
CA ASN A 159 7.16 4.96 -12.03
C ASN A 159 6.75 5.52 -10.67
N VAL A 160 7.18 4.83 -9.62
CA VAL A 160 7.10 5.28 -8.23
C VAL A 160 8.39 4.89 -7.50
N ALA A 161 8.89 5.82 -6.70
CA ALA A 161 9.91 5.56 -5.69
C ALA A 161 9.45 6.18 -4.38
N GLU A 162 9.35 5.39 -3.32
CA GLU A 162 8.78 5.81 -2.05
C GLU A 162 9.60 5.31 -0.85
N TRP A 163 9.53 6.09 0.22
CA TRP A 163 9.99 5.73 1.55
C TRP A 163 8.86 5.94 2.54
N ASP A 164 8.67 4.94 3.39
CA ASP A 164 7.82 5.02 4.56
C ASP A 164 8.62 4.61 5.78
N TYR A 165 8.48 5.37 6.86
CA TYR A 165 9.09 5.05 8.13
C TYR A 165 8.24 5.56 9.27
N GLY A 166 8.30 4.84 10.38
CA GLY A 166 7.46 5.17 11.51
C GLY A 166 7.83 4.44 12.80
N TRP A 167 7.13 4.86 13.84
CA TRP A 167 7.25 4.36 15.20
C TRP A 167 5.86 4.07 15.77
N VAL A 168 5.66 2.86 16.27
CA VAL A 168 4.38 2.38 16.81
C VAL A 168 4.60 1.87 18.24
N PRO A 169 4.51 2.74 19.26
CA PRO A 169 4.53 2.33 20.66
C PRO A 169 3.13 1.96 21.17
N THR A 170 3.06 1.00 22.09
CA THR A 170 1.88 0.66 22.87
C THR A 170 2.30 0.24 24.27
N LEU A 171 1.74 0.92 25.28
CA LEU A 171 1.86 0.57 26.68
C LEU A 171 0.54 -0.05 27.14
N THR A 172 0.60 -1.26 27.68
CA THR A 172 -0.56 -1.96 28.26
C THR A 172 -0.32 -2.21 29.74
N ARG A 173 -1.36 -2.03 30.56
CA ARG A 173 -1.29 -2.30 32.01
C ARG A 173 -2.61 -2.84 32.54
N ASP A 174 -2.50 -3.86 33.38
CA ASP A 174 -3.61 -4.47 34.07
C ASP A 174 -3.77 -3.93 35.50
N PHE A 175 -5.02 -3.68 35.87
CA PHE A 175 -5.48 -3.24 37.18
C PHE A 175 -6.64 -4.15 37.63
N GLY A 176 -6.34 -5.43 37.84
CA GLY A 176 -7.31 -6.45 38.23
C GLY A 176 -8.33 -6.71 37.12
N ARG A 177 -9.55 -6.19 37.27
CA ARG A 177 -10.65 -6.34 36.29
C ARG A 177 -10.55 -5.36 35.11
N LEU A 178 -9.61 -4.43 35.14
CA LEU A 178 -9.50 -3.34 34.18
C LEU A 178 -8.13 -3.36 33.50
N THR A 179 -8.11 -3.50 32.18
CA THR A 179 -6.90 -3.37 31.36
C THR A 179 -6.95 -2.03 30.65
N TRP A 180 -5.90 -1.22 30.76
CA TRP A 180 -5.72 0.00 29.96
C TRP A 180 -4.60 -0.17 28.95
N SER A 181 -4.75 0.46 27.80
CA SER A 181 -3.67 0.60 26.83
C SER A 181 -3.61 2.03 26.27
N VAL A 182 -2.41 2.57 26.16
CA VAL A 182 -2.12 3.82 25.45
C VAL A 182 -1.14 3.49 24.34
N GLY A 183 -1.52 3.78 23.10
CA GLY A 183 -0.69 3.55 21.93
C GLY A 183 -0.65 4.76 21.02
N GLY A 184 0.17 4.69 19.99
CA GLY A 184 0.22 5.73 18.98
C GLY A 184 0.99 5.29 17.75
N GLU A 185 1.05 6.18 16.78
CA GLU A 185 1.89 6.05 15.59
C GLU A 185 2.42 7.43 15.21
N VAL A 186 3.70 7.51 14.87
CA VAL A 186 4.23 8.59 14.05
C VAL A 186 4.74 7.98 12.76
N ARG A 187 4.30 8.49 11.62
CA ARG A 187 4.66 7.99 10.29
C ARG A 187 4.98 9.15 9.35
N ALA A 188 6.00 8.96 8.54
CA ALA A 188 6.30 9.82 7.41
C ALA A 188 6.39 8.97 6.14
N HIS A 189 5.67 9.41 5.12
CA HIS A 189 5.69 8.87 3.77
C HIS A 189 6.24 9.93 2.82
N ARG A 190 7.14 9.53 1.93
CA ARG A 190 7.76 10.36 0.89
C ARG A 190 7.70 9.57 -0.40
N ALA A 191 7.06 10.09 -1.43
CA ALA A 191 6.93 9.44 -2.73
C ALA A 191 7.30 10.39 -3.87
N HIS A 192 7.97 9.84 -4.87
CA HIS A 192 8.25 10.48 -6.14
C HIS A 192 7.53 9.70 -7.22
N HIS A 193 6.67 10.39 -7.97
CA HIS A 193 5.93 9.82 -9.09
C HIS A 193 6.34 10.54 -10.36
N TRP A 194 6.75 9.77 -11.38
CA TRP A 194 6.97 10.30 -12.71
C TRP A 194 6.46 9.33 -13.77
N GLY A 195 6.16 9.87 -14.94
CA GLY A 195 5.66 9.10 -16.07
C GLY A 195 6.37 9.53 -17.34
N GLU A 196 6.72 8.56 -18.17
CA GLU A 196 7.51 8.74 -19.40
C GLU A 196 6.80 8.09 -20.59
N VAL A 197 6.98 8.65 -21.79
CA VAL A 197 6.55 8.03 -23.05
C VAL A 197 7.72 7.23 -23.62
N THR A 198 7.72 5.91 -23.44
CA THR A 198 8.82 5.02 -23.83
C THR A 198 8.76 4.60 -25.30
N TRP A 199 7.60 4.75 -25.93
CA TRP A 199 7.42 4.56 -27.36
C TRP A 199 6.17 5.30 -27.84
N ALA A 200 6.19 5.81 -29.08
CA ALA A 200 4.97 6.20 -29.79
C ALA A 200 5.08 5.87 -31.27
N ARG A 201 3.94 5.54 -31.90
CA ARG A 201 3.85 5.32 -33.35
C ARG A 201 4.27 6.57 -34.13
N SER A 202 3.80 7.72 -33.69
CA SER A 202 4.17 9.04 -34.21
C SER A 202 4.75 9.85 -33.07
N TYR A 203 6.08 9.95 -33.03
CA TYR A 203 6.82 10.68 -32.01
C TYR A 203 7.37 11.99 -32.59
N PRO A 204 7.21 13.15 -31.92
CA PRO A 204 7.70 14.41 -32.45
C PRO A 204 9.24 14.41 -32.59
N PRO A 205 9.79 14.84 -33.75
CA PRO A 205 11.21 14.67 -34.06
C PRO A 205 12.16 15.40 -33.10
N ASP A 206 11.75 16.55 -32.57
CA ASP A 206 12.57 17.37 -31.65
C ASP A 206 12.33 17.04 -30.17
N SER A 207 11.48 16.05 -29.87
CA SER A 207 11.28 15.61 -28.49
C SER A 207 12.38 14.65 -28.07
N ALA A 208 12.95 14.85 -26.88
CA ALA A 208 13.86 13.90 -26.27
C ALA A 208 13.20 12.51 -26.11
N PRO A 209 13.94 11.39 -26.18
CA PRO A 209 13.41 10.07 -25.86
C PRO A 209 12.89 10.02 -24.42
N ASP A 210 11.98 9.07 -24.14
CA ASP A 210 11.41 8.84 -22.80
C ASP A 210 10.84 10.11 -22.15
N ARG A 211 10.17 10.96 -22.93
CA ARG A 211 9.75 12.28 -22.46
C ARG A 211 8.81 12.19 -21.26
N ARG A 212 9.15 12.93 -20.20
CA ARG A 212 8.31 13.05 -18.99
C ARG A 212 7.02 13.80 -19.29
N TYR A 213 5.90 13.18 -18.95
CA TYR A 213 4.57 13.77 -19.09
C TYR A 213 3.90 14.13 -17.76
N TYR A 214 4.39 13.58 -16.65
CA TYR A 214 4.18 14.11 -15.30
C TYR A 214 5.40 13.80 -14.45
N ASP A 215 5.63 14.62 -13.43
CA ASP A 215 6.69 14.43 -12.45
C ASP A 215 6.36 15.28 -11.23
N TYR A 216 6.16 14.66 -10.07
CA TYR A 216 5.85 15.36 -8.83
C TYR A 216 6.20 14.52 -7.60
N ARG A 217 6.29 15.19 -6.45
CA ARG A 217 6.51 14.56 -5.15
C ARG A 217 5.25 14.66 -4.28
N VAL A 218 5.05 13.63 -3.47
CA VAL A 218 3.96 13.53 -2.49
C VAL A 218 4.53 13.14 -1.14
N ASP A 219 4.19 13.92 -0.13
CA ASP A 219 4.53 13.65 1.26
C ASP A 219 3.26 13.46 2.09
N LYS A 220 3.30 12.53 3.04
CA LYS A 220 2.29 12.41 4.09
C LYS A 220 2.94 12.23 5.46
N ASP A 221 2.74 13.20 6.34
CA ASP A 221 3.15 13.11 7.74
C ASP A 221 1.93 12.80 8.60
N SER A 222 2.00 11.80 9.46
CA SER A 222 0.89 11.29 10.26
C SER A 222 1.28 11.13 11.72
N GLY A 223 0.37 11.54 12.61
CA GLY A 223 0.48 11.32 14.05
C GLY A 223 -0.84 10.79 14.61
N THR A 224 -0.78 9.72 15.38
CA THR A 224 -1.93 9.07 16.01
C THR A 224 -1.66 8.83 17.48
N VAL A 225 -2.67 9.07 18.32
CA VAL A 225 -2.71 8.65 19.73
C VAL A 225 -4.02 7.91 19.98
N THR A 226 -3.92 6.76 20.65
CA THR A 226 -5.05 5.91 20.99
C THR A 226 -5.02 5.60 22.47
N VAL A 227 -6.15 5.80 23.15
CA VAL A 227 -6.39 5.31 24.51
C VAL A 227 -7.51 4.29 24.44
N ALA A 228 -7.33 3.14 25.09
CA ALA A 228 -8.37 2.12 25.19
C ALA A 228 -8.40 1.49 26.58
N ALA A 229 -9.57 1.02 26.96
CA ALA A 229 -9.80 0.30 28.20
C ALA A 229 -10.68 -0.92 27.95
N THR A 230 -10.40 -2.00 28.67
CA THR A 230 -11.23 -3.21 28.72
C THR A 230 -11.56 -3.50 30.18
N TRP A 231 -12.84 -3.52 30.52
CA TRP A 231 -13.33 -3.76 31.87
C TRP A 231 -14.13 -5.05 31.93
N ARG A 232 -13.77 -5.93 32.86
CA ARG A 232 -14.41 -7.23 33.09
C ARG A 232 -15.04 -7.28 34.48
N PRO A 233 -16.17 -6.56 34.70
CA PRO A 233 -16.80 -6.49 36.02
C PRO A 233 -17.33 -7.85 36.51
N HIS A 234 -17.64 -8.76 35.59
CA HIS A 234 -18.17 -10.10 35.88
C HIS A 234 -17.57 -11.11 34.88
N ALA A 235 -17.53 -12.39 35.24
CA ALA A 235 -16.99 -13.45 34.37
C ALA A 235 -17.71 -13.56 33.01
N ALA A 236 -18.97 -13.12 32.96
CA ALA A 236 -19.80 -13.13 31.76
C ALA A 236 -19.82 -11.79 31.00
N LEU A 237 -19.21 -10.71 31.52
CA LEU A 237 -19.33 -9.37 30.94
C LEU A 237 -17.96 -8.78 30.65
N THR A 238 -17.74 -8.34 29.42
CA THR A 238 -16.57 -7.52 29.04
C THR A 238 -17.06 -6.26 28.34
N PHE A 239 -16.66 -5.11 28.85
CA PHE A 239 -16.86 -3.81 28.20
C PHE A 239 -15.55 -3.33 27.62
N SER A 240 -15.59 -2.75 26.42
CA SER A 240 -14.44 -2.13 25.79
C SER A 240 -14.77 -0.69 25.40
N SER A 241 -13.80 0.19 25.59
CA SER A 241 -13.88 1.58 25.12
C SER A 241 -12.56 1.98 24.50
N GLY A 242 -12.61 2.93 23.59
CA GLY A 242 -11.41 3.54 23.04
C GLY A 242 -11.70 4.84 22.34
N LEU A 243 -10.67 5.67 22.27
CA LEU A 243 -10.65 6.92 21.56
C LEU A 243 -9.32 7.04 20.83
N GLN A 244 -9.39 7.30 19.54
CA GLN A 244 -8.21 7.58 18.72
C GLN A 244 -8.31 9.00 18.15
N LEU A 245 -7.22 9.75 18.26
CA LEU A 245 -7.02 11.03 17.61
C LEU A 245 -5.91 10.87 16.58
N THR A 246 -6.20 11.20 15.33
CA THR A 246 -5.24 11.13 14.23
C THR A 246 -5.16 12.48 13.51
N ARG A 247 -3.94 12.91 13.18
CA ARG A 247 -3.64 14.08 12.35
C ARG A 247 -2.78 13.65 11.17
N HIS A 248 -3.17 14.06 9.98
CA HIS A 248 -2.37 13.95 8.77
C HIS A 248 -2.04 15.34 8.22
N ARG A 249 -0.88 15.45 7.59
CA ARG A 249 -0.53 16.56 6.71
C ARG A 249 -0.08 15.99 5.38
N TYR A 250 -0.87 16.24 4.35
CA TYR A 250 -0.58 15.84 2.98
C TYR A 250 0.07 17.00 2.24
N ARG A 251 1.13 16.75 1.46
CA ARG A 251 1.76 17.76 0.60
C ARG A 251 2.04 17.18 -0.77
N MET A 252 1.71 17.93 -1.82
CA MET A 252 2.22 17.71 -3.19
C MET A 252 3.12 18.90 -3.53
N HIS A 253 4.29 18.63 -4.11
CA HIS A 253 5.23 19.67 -4.51
C HIS A 253 6.12 19.18 -5.65
N ASP A 254 6.98 20.07 -6.14
CA ASP A 254 7.91 19.82 -7.25
C ASP A 254 7.24 19.23 -8.50
N ASP A 255 6.02 19.69 -8.81
CA ASP A 255 5.37 19.36 -10.08
C ASP A 255 6.09 20.08 -11.22
N LEU A 256 6.98 19.37 -11.90
CA LEU A 256 7.85 19.94 -12.93
C LEU A 256 7.11 20.30 -14.22
N ILE A 257 5.85 19.86 -14.37
CA ILE A 257 5.09 20.03 -15.61
C ILE A 257 3.96 21.03 -15.44
N ARG A 258 3.15 20.90 -14.38
CA ARG A 258 1.99 21.79 -14.16
C ARG A 258 2.20 22.80 -13.05
N ASN A 259 3.31 22.73 -12.32
CA ASN A 259 3.65 23.63 -11.22
C ASN A 259 2.54 23.70 -10.14
N VAL A 260 1.90 22.56 -9.85
CA VAL A 260 0.91 22.41 -8.79
C VAL A 260 1.59 22.11 -7.46
N ALA A 261 1.13 22.79 -6.40
CA ALA A 261 1.51 22.50 -5.02
C ALA A 261 0.27 22.49 -4.12
N ILE A 262 0.21 21.50 -3.23
CA ILE A 262 -0.93 21.26 -2.31
C ILE A 262 -0.38 21.06 -0.90
N SER A 263 -1.09 21.54 0.12
CA SER A 263 -0.73 21.33 1.53
C SER A 263 -1.98 21.28 2.39
N GLU A 264 -2.53 20.08 2.58
CA GLU A 264 -3.82 19.88 3.24
C GLU A 264 -3.70 19.09 4.53
N PRO A 265 -4.31 19.56 5.63
CA PRO A 265 -4.19 18.84 6.87
C PRO A 265 -5.54 18.29 7.38
N PHE A 266 -5.57 17.00 7.73
CA PHE A 266 -6.79 16.29 8.14
C PHE A 266 -6.73 15.83 9.59
N THR A 267 -7.78 16.05 10.38
CA THR A 267 -7.88 15.59 11.78
C THR A 267 -9.10 14.70 11.95
N PHE A 268 -8.91 13.57 12.62
CA PHE A 268 -9.96 12.58 12.85
C PHE A 268 -10.04 12.19 14.33
N VAL A 269 -11.27 12.10 14.84
CA VAL A 269 -11.58 11.60 16.18
C VAL A 269 -12.45 10.37 16.03
N LEU A 270 -11.93 9.22 16.47
CA LEU A 270 -12.50 7.90 16.20
C LEU A 270 -12.81 7.21 17.54
N PRO A 271 -14.02 7.45 18.11
CA PRO A 271 -14.48 6.71 19.28
C PRO A 271 -14.91 5.28 18.92
N ARG A 272 -14.71 4.37 19.87
CA ARG A 272 -15.23 3.00 19.83
C ARG A 272 -15.73 2.56 21.20
N LEU A 273 -16.85 1.87 21.24
CA LEU A 273 -17.44 1.24 22.42
C LEU A 273 -17.86 -0.17 22.05
N GLY A 274 -17.72 -1.11 22.97
CA GLY A 274 -18.16 -2.48 22.78
C GLY A 274 -18.55 -3.16 24.07
N ALA A 275 -19.41 -4.17 23.96
CA ALA A 275 -19.74 -5.06 25.04
C ALA A 275 -19.83 -6.50 24.52
N VAL A 276 -19.37 -7.43 25.33
CA VAL A 276 -19.45 -8.87 25.10
C VAL A 276 -20.12 -9.50 26.32
N ILE A 277 -21.15 -10.31 26.07
CA ILE A 277 -21.95 -11.00 27.07
C ILE A 277 -21.86 -12.50 26.78
N ARG A 278 -21.32 -13.26 27.74
CA ARG A 278 -21.33 -14.72 27.69
C ARG A 278 -22.70 -15.22 28.14
N LEU A 279 -23.39 -15.96 27.29
CA LEU A 279 -24.74 -16.46 27.52
C LEU A 279 -24.79 -17.86 28.18
N GLY A 280 -23.64 -18.52 28.28
CA GLY A 280 -23.49 -19.88 28.79
C GLY A 280 -22.29 -20.58 28.16
N GLU A 281 -22.24 -21.91 28.26
CA GLU A 281 -21.26 -22.69 27.50
C GLU A 281 -21.56 -22.61 25.99
N GLY A 282 -20.58 -22.17 25.21
CA GLY A 282 -20.68 -22.08 23.75
C GLY A 282 -21.46 -20.88 23.20
N GLY A 283 -22.04 -20.02 24.05
CA GLY A 283 -22.84 -18.87 23.63
C GLY A 283 -22.22 -17.51 23.99
N GLU A 284 -22.10 -16.62 23.01
CA GLU A 284 -21.64 -15.25 23.19
C GLU A 284 -22.50 -14.29 22.35
N ALA A 285 -22.87 -13.15 22.94
CA ALA A 285 -23.48 -12.02 22.24
C ALA A 285 -22.55 -10.80 22.35
N HIS A 286 -22.45 -10.00 21.29
CA HIS A 286 -21.64 -8.80 21.28
C HIS A 286 -22.37 -7.62 20.62
N VAL A 287 -22.04 -6.41 21.07
CA VAL A 287 -22.46 -5.17 20.44
C VAL A 287 -21.24 -4.24 20.34
N ASN A 288 -21.12 -3.54 19.21
CA ASN A 288 -20.07 -2.55 18.99
C ASN A 288 -20.66 -1.29 18.35
N LEU A 289 -20.19 -0.13 18.79
CA LEU A 289 -20.47 1.15 18.19
C LEU A 289 -19.14 1.86 17.96
N ALA A 290 -18.86 2.23 16.71
CA ALA A 290 -17.64 2.92 16.34
C ALA A 290 -17.89 3.93 15.22
N ARG A 291 -17.03 4.95 15.13
CA ARG A 291 -17.01 5.90 14.02
C ARG A 291 -15.69 5.79 13.27
N GLY A 292 -15.76 5.53 11.97
CA GLY A 292 -14.64 5.62 11.04
C GLY A 292 -14.68 6.92 10.25
N MET A 293 -13.50 7.42 9.85
CA MET A 293 -13.34 8.56 8.94
C MET A 293 -12.20 8.26 7.98
N ARG A 294 -12.21 8.90 6.81
CA ARG A 294 -11.16 8.79 5.79
C ARG A 294 -10.91 10.15 5.15
N GLU A 295 -9.72 10.35 4.60
CA GLU A 295 -9.41 11.50 3.76
C GLU A 295 -10.24 11.47 2.45
N PRO A 296 -10.45 12.63 1.81
CA PRO A 296 -10.94 12.70 0.42
C PRO A 296 -10.00 11.96 -0.54
N ASN A 297 -10.49 11.63 -1.74
CA ASN A 297 -9.58 11.11 -2.76
C ASN A 297 -8.61 12.21 -3.16
N PHE A 298 -7.38 11.84 -3.52
CA PHE A 298 -6.36 12.83 -3.90
C PHE A 298 -6.81 13.74 -5.05
N ARG A 299 -7.59 13.23 -6.01
CA ARG A 299 -8.16 14.01 -7.12
C ARG A 299 -9.23 15.03 -6.71
N ASP A 300 -9.77 14.91 -5.50
CA ASP A 300 -10.83 15.77 -4.96
C ASP A 300 -10.23 16.88 -4.06
N ILE A 301 -8.90 16.87 -3.87
CA ILE A 301 -8.10 17.90 -3.20
C ILE A 301 -7.57 18.86 -4.27
#